data_AF-A0A1F6BW28-F1
#
_entry.id   AF-A0A1F6BW28-F1
#
_cell.length_a   1.000
_cell.length_b   1.000
_cell.length_c   1.000
_cell.angle_alpha   90.00
_cell.angle_beta   90.00
_cell.angle_gamma   90.00
#
_symmetry.space_group_name_H-M   'P 1'
#
loop_
_entity.id
_entity.type
_entity.pdbx_description
1 polymer ?
#
loop_
_entity_poly.entity_id
_entity_poly.type
_entity_poly.pdbx_seq_one_letter_code
_entity_poly.pdbx_strand_id
1 'polypeptide(L)'
;MKLKNDKYKKVRGGYSRLLDIVCQKCGSPICQYQKDGAGNLRRMYVDRIIDPKISLARKDLTCSKGHLLGVKIIYEKEKRPAFRLFVDSVVKKIIKV
;
A
#
# COMPACT_ATOMS: atom_id res chain seq x y z
N MET A 1 3.61 15.82 7.01
CA MET A 1 3.07 14.44 7.02
C MET A 1 3.85 13.61 8.03
N LYS A 2 3.20 12.94 8.99
CA LYS A 2 3.91 12.17 10.04
C LYS A 2 3.82 10.66 9.76
N LEU A 3 4.96 10.03 9.50
CA LEU A 3 5.03 8.58 9.32
C LEU A 3 4.70 7.87 10.64
N LYS A 4 3.99 6.74 10.56
CA LYS A 4 3.66 5.92 11.71
C LYS A 4 4.90 5.25 12.27
N ASN A 5 5.09 5.36 13.58
CA ASN A 5 6.20 4.75 14.31
C ASN A 5 5.65 3.92 15.49
N ASP A 6 5.29 2.67 15.21
CA ASP A 6 4.61 1.79 16.16
C ASP A 6 5.25 0.40 16.21
N LYS A 7 4.64 -0.51 16.99
CA LYS A 7 5.12 -1.90 17.14
C LYS A 7 5.28 -2.62 15.80
N TYR A 8 4.43 -2.34 14.81
CA TYR A 8 4.47 -3.00 13.51
C TYR A 8 5.69 -2.59 12.67
N LYS A 9 6.12 -1.34 12.80
CA LYS A 9 7.37 -0.86 12.21
C LYS A 9 8.58 -1.46 12.95
N LYS A 10 8.57 -1.49 14.29
CA LYS A 10 9.66 -2.06 15.11
C LYS A 10 9.94 -3.53 14.76
N VAL A 11 8.90 -4.36 14.67
CA VAL A 11 9.01 -5.79 14.28
C VAL A 11 9.59 -5.97 12.88
N ARG A 12 9.55 -4.94 12.02
CA ARG A 12 10.08 -4.95 10.65
C ARG A 12 11.43 -4.25 10.52
N GLY A 13 12.20 -4.22 11.61
CA GLY A 13 13.55 -3.64 11.63
C GLY A 13 13.59 -2.13 11.87
N GLY A 14 12.47 -1.51 12.25
CA GLY A 14 12.45 -0.12 12.69
C GLY A 14 12.64 0.93 11.59
N TYR A 15 12.64 0.54 10.32
CA TYR A 15 12.75 1.46 9.19
C TYR A 15 11.54 1.37 8.24
N SER A 16 11.30 2.49 7.57
CA SER A 16 10.22 2.63 6.59
C SER A 16 10.73 3.40 5.38
N ARG A 17 10.17 3.11 4.21
CA ARG A 17 10.32 3.93 3.01
C ARG A 17 8.95 4.46 2.60
N LEU A 18 8.91 5.66 2.07
CA LEU A 18 7.71 6.21 1.47
C LEU A 18 7.71 5.86 -0.03
N LEU A 19 6.60 5.31 -0.49
CA LEU A 19 6.41 4.91 -1.88
C LEU A 19 5.24 5.66 -2.50
N ASP A 20 5.42 6.17 -3.70
CA ASP A 20 4.30 6.49 -4.59
C ASP A 20 3.84 5.21 -5.28
N ILE A 21 2.55 4.92 -5.14
CA ILE A 21 1.90 3.78 -5.77
C ILE A 21 1.04 4.29 -6.92
N VAL A 22 1.32 3.78 -8.12
CA VAL A 22 0.56 4.08 -9.33
C VAL A 22 0.10 2.79 -10.00
N CYS A 23 -1.01 2.85 -10.73
CA CYS A 23 -1.47 1.72 -11.54
C CYS A 23 -0.43 1.40 -12.61
N GLN A 24 -0.03 0.13 -12.73
CA GLN A 24 0.94 -0.28 -13.75
C GLN A 24 0.40 -0.14 -15.17
N LYS A 25 -0.90 -0.37 -15.39
CA LYS A 25 -1.52 -0.34 -16.73
C LYS A 25 -1.70 1.07 -17.29
N CYS A 26 -2.10 2.03 -16.46
CA CYS A 26 -2.50 3.36 -16.93
C CYS A 26 -1.79 4.52 -16.24
N GLY A 27 -0.84 4.25 -15.33
CA GLY A 27 -0.07 5.28 -14.63
C GLY A 27 -0.87 6.13 -13.63
N SER A 28 -2.18 5.88 -13.46
CA SER A 28 -3.01 6.69 -12.56
C SER A 28 -2.52 6.59 -11.11
N PRO A 29 -2.45 7.72 -10.38
CA PRO A 29 -2.01 7.73 -9.00
C PRO A 29 -3.03 7.01 -8.11
N ILE A 30 -2.54 6.20 -7.18
CA ILE A 30 -3.36 5.44 -6.23
C ILE A 30 -3.26 6.06 -4.85
N CYS A 31 -2.06 6.11 -4.30
CA CYS A 31 -1.78 6.71 -3.00
C CYS A 31 -0.27 6.80 -2.76
N GLN A 32 0.09 7.47 -1.68
CA GLN A 32 1.37 7.26 -1.01
C GLN A 32 1.26 6.11 -0.02
N TYR A 33 2.35 5.37 0.17
CA TYR A 33 2.36 4.20 1.03
C TYR A 33 3.62 4.12 1.88
N GLN A 34 3.44 4.00 3.19
CA GLN A 34 4.54 3.72 4.10
C GLN A 34 4.86 2.22 4.09
N LYS A 35 5.97 1.87 3.42
CA LYS A 35 6.47 0.50 3.39
C LYS A 35 7.47 0.27 4.51
N ASP A 36 7.10 -0.58 5.46
CA ASP A 36 7.98 -1.02 6.54
C ASP A 36 8.80 -2.27 6.10
N GLY A 37 10.11 -2.27 6.35
CA GLY A 37 11.01 -3.41 6.07
C GLY A 37 11.45 -3.60 4.60
N ALA A 38 12.29 -4.62 4.36
CA ALA A 38 13.06 -4.80 3.10
C ALA A 38 12.26 -5.44 1.97
N GLY A 39 11.41 -6.41 2.30
CA GLY A 39 10.84 -7.36 1.34
C GLY A 39 9.92 -6.74 0.29
N ASN A 40 9.51 -7.53 -0.71
CA ASN A 40 8.63 -7.03 -1.77
C ASN A 40 7.24 -6.59 -1.26
N LEU A 41 6.68 -5.56 -1.91
CA LEU A 41 5.34 -5.07 -1.60
C LEU A 41 4.30 -6.01 -2.20
N ARG A 42 3.90 -7.03 -1.45
CA ARG A 42 2.83 -7.97 -1.84
C ARG A 42 1.46 -7.56 -1.30
N ARG A 43 1.45 -6.70 -0.27
CA ARG A 43 0.25 -6.29 0.46
C ARG A 43 0.41 -4.84 0.91
N MET A 44 -0.69 -4.10 0.92
CA MET A 44 -0.76 -2.75 1.45
C MET A 44 -1.72 -2.69 2.63
N TYR A 45 -1.21 -2.46 3.83
CA TYR A 45 -2.07 -2.29 5.00
C TYR A 45 -2.83 -0.96 4.91
N VAL A 46 -4.13 -0.99 5.17
CA VAL A 46 -5.00 0.19 5.02
C VAL A 46 -4.52 1.35 5.88
N ASP A 47 -4.03 1.04 7.09
CA ASP A 47 -3.54 2.03 8.03
C ASP A 47 -2.16 2.63 7.67
N ARG A 48 -1.50 2.14 6.62
CA ARG A 48 -0.23 2.67 6.06
C ARG A 48 -0.42 3.45 4.76
N ILE A 49 -1.65 3.49 4.25
CA ILE A 49 -2.00 4.29 3.09
C ILE A 49 -2.09 5.75 3.50
N ILE A 50 -1.49 6.62 2.68
CA ILE A 50 -1.44 8.05 2.89
C ILE A 50 -1.92 8.73 1.62
N ASP A 51 -2.71 9.80 1.76
CA ASP A 51 -3.27 10.57 0.65
C ASP A 51 -3.91 9.68 -0.45
N PRO A 52 -4.95 8.90 -0.11
CA PRO A 52 -5.60 8.02 -1.08
C PRO A 52 -6.31 8.85 -2.15
N LYS A 53 -6.02 8.54 -3.42
CA LYS A 53 -6.70 9.12 -4.60
C LYS A 53 -7.89 8.27 -5.07
N ILE A 54 -8.12 7.14 -4.42
CA ILE A 54 -9.22 6.21 -4.68
C ILE A 54 -9.92 5.80 -3.38
N SER A 55 -11.13 5.27 -3.49
CA SER A 55 -11.89 4.81 -2.32
C SER A 55 -11.30 3.53 -1.73
N LEU A 56 -10.98 3.56 -0.43
CA LEU A 56 -10.48 2.41 0.35
C LEU A 56 -11.60 1.60 1.03
N ALA A 57 -12.85 2.07 0.95
CA ALA A 57 -14.00 1.40 1.56
C ALA A 57 -14.39 0.13 0.79
N ARG A 58 -14.10 0.10 -0.52
CA ARG A 58 -14.44 -0.99 -1.44
C ARG A 58 -13.78 -2.32 -1.06
N LYS A 59 -14.38 -3.41 -1.55
CA LYS A 59 -13.84 -4.78 -1.41
C LYS A 59 -12.61 -4.99 -2.31
N ASP A 60 -12.47 -4.18 -3.34
CA ASP A 60 -11.42 -4.19 -4.34
C ASP A 60 -10.59 -2.91 -4.31
N LEU A 61 -9.30 -3.03 -4.63
CA LEU A 61 -8.43 -1.90 -4.91
C LEU A 61 -8.45 -1.64 -6.42
N THR A 62 -9.15 -0.60 -6.85
CA THR A 62 -9.36 -0.31 -8.28
C THR A 62 -8.91 1.10 -8.60
N CYS A 63 -8.17 1.28 -9.70
CA CYS A 63 -7.73 2.62 -10.11
C CYS A 63 -8.88 3.46 -10.67
N SER A 64 -8.65 4.75 -10.89
CA SER A 64 -9.63 5.67 -11.48
C SER A 64 -10.11 5.29 -12.88
N LYS A 65 -9.35 4.46 -13.61
CA LYS A 65 -9.71 3.91 -14.93
C LYS A 65 -10.38 2.52 -14.86
N GLY A 66 -10.68 2.01 -13.66
CA GLY A 66 -11.39 0.73 -13.50
C GLY A 66 -10.51 -0.52 -13.49
N HIS A 67 -9.18 -0.40 -13.54
CA HIS A 67 -8.30 -1.55 -13.45
C HIS A 67 -8.22 -2.11 -12.03
N LEU A 68 -8.47 -3.41 -11.88
CA LEU A 68 -8.37 -4.11 -10.61
C LEU A 68 -6.90 -4.37 -10.23
N LEU A 69 -6.47 -3.83 -9.09
CA LEU A 69 -5.09 -3.86 -8.61
C LEU A 69 -4.87 -4.85 -7.47
N GLY A 70 -5.94 -5.20 -6.77
CA GLY A 70 -5.91 -6.11 -5.64
C GLY A 70 -7.25 -6.24 -4.94
N VAL A 71 -7.28 -7.04 -3.88
CA VAL A 71 -8.50 -7.34 -3.10
C VAL A 71 -8.27 -7.06 -1.62
N LYS A 72 -9.31 -6.56 -0.96
CA LYS A 72 -9.30 -6.29 0.48
C LYS A 72 -9.40 -7.60 1.25
N ILE A 73 -8.50 -7.78 2.21
CA ILE A 73 -8.39 -8.95 3.07
C ILE A 73 -8.14 -8.52 4.51
N ILE A 74 -8.40 -9.41 5.46
CA ILE A 74 -7.86 -9.31 6.81
C ILE A 74 -6.62 -10.19 6.86
N TYR A 75 -5.46 -9.60 7.13
CA TYR A 75 -4.24 -10.38 7.30
C TYR A 75 -4.23 -11.06 8.67
N GLU A 76 -4.56 -12.35 8.69
CA GLU A 76 -4.85 -13.13 9.90
C GLU A 76 -3.78 -13.01 10.99
N LYS A 77 -2.50 -13.09 10.63
CA LYS A 77 -1.38 -13.02 11.60
C LYS A 77 -1.37 -11.73 12.42
N GLU A 78 -1.90 -10.63 11.88
CA GLU A 78 -1.96 -9.34 12.58
C GLU A 78 -3.40 -8.87 12.84
N LYS A 79 -4.42 -9.61 12.37
CA LYS A 79 -5.83 -9.20 12.34
C LYS A 79 -6.03 -7.78 11.77
N ARG A 80 -5.24 -7.42 10.75
CA ARG A 80 -5.23 -6.07 10.16
C ARG A 80 -5.83 -6.03 8.76
N PRO A 81 -6.65 -5.03 8.43
CA PRO A 81 -7.14 -4.85 7.08
C PRO A 81 -6.01 -4.45 6.14
N ALA A 82 -5.93 -5.13 5.00
CA ALA A 82 -4.93 -4.90 3.97
C ALA A 82 -5.51 -5.16 2.58
N PHE A 83 -4.89 -4.60 1.56
CA PHE A 83 -5.11 -5.02 0.17
C PHE A 83 -4.02 -6.00 -0.23
N ARG A 84 -4.40 -7.21 -0.64
CA ARG A 84 -3.50 -8.14 -1.34
C ARG A 84 -3.39 -7.65 -2.77
N LEU A 85 -2.17 -7.29 -3.17
CA LEU A 85 -1.91 -6.83 -4.53
C LEU A 85 -1.80 -8.03 -5.48
N PHE A 86 -2.27 -7.85 -6.70
CA PHE A 86 -1.93 -8.76 -7.78
C PHE A 86 -0.50 -8.51 -8.27
N VAL A 87 0.10 -9.55 -8.83
CA VAL A 87 1.45 -9.45 -9.41
C VAL A 87 1.39 -8.43 -10.54
N ASP A 88 2.37 -7.52 -10.57
CA ASP A 88 2.53 -6.52 -11.62
C ASP A 88 1.27 -5.66 -11.88
N SER A 89 0.50 -5.39 -10.82
CA SER A 89 -0.64 -4.50 -10.90
C SER A 89 -0.30 -3.04 -10.61
N VAL A 90 0.78 -2.79 -9.85
CA VAL A 90 1.20 -1.47 -9.42
C VAL A 90 2.68 -1.24 -9.63
N VAL A 91 3.03 -0.01 -9.99
CA VAL A 91 4.40 0.47 -9.98
C VAL A 91 4.63 1.23 -8.68
N LYS A 92 5.80 1.00 -8.07
CA LYS A 92 6.25 1.62 -6.83
C LYS A 92 7.45 2.52 -7.10
N LYS A 93 7.35 3.80 -6.74
CA LYS A 93 8.47 4.76 -6.83
C LYS A 93 8.86 5.22 -5.43
N ILE A 94 10.15 5.22 -5.11
CA ILE A 94 10.63 5.69 -3.80
C ILE A 94 10.60 7.22 -3.80
N ILE A 95 9.93 7.79 -2.80
CA ILE A 95 9.98 9.24 -2.56
C ILE A 95 11.22 9.51 -1.72
N LYS A 96 12.17 10.28 -2.27
CA LYS A 96 13.23 10.89 -1.46
C LYS A 96 12.61 12.07 -0.74
N VAL A 97 12.53 11.97 0.59
CA VAL A 97 12.17 13.07 1.48
C VAL A 97 13.45 13.73 1.94
#